data_AF-A0AA36B1K1-F1
#
_entry.id   AF-A0AA36B1K1-F1
#
_cell.length_a   1.000
_cell.length_b   1.000
_cell.length_c   1.000
_cell.angle_alpha   90.00
_cell.angle_beta   90.00
_cell.angle_gamma   90.00
#
_symmetry.space_group_name_H-M   'P 1'
#
loop_
_entity.id
_entity.type
_entity.pdbx_description
1 polymer ?
#
loop_
_entity_poly.entity_id
_entity_poly.type
_entity_poly.pdbx_seq_one_letter_code
_entity_poly.pdbx_strand_id
1 'polypeptide(L)'
;MNRLRKEIKVASILSAPEEHRWSAQTYTLQELVSKFTLPRVVMCAAESCYLNEMEFEFDLKQPLLIFNFREIRKLQTKCLEYNESEESYTENGPDVIIPEDYDGWFYCPDCDEDCPPPYYEDAQAVSDARAKAVITMKETLAIHQPESSIQSGKDFYEERPVEPGRVLRVLNSDVVKGKHLKQLKQYQNKTRFLKCFSESKDILLIPFSSNTGFCELPLDGPDSKKYLTMKNIIEREDFPFRLNLVCGNLPPILDTFVGVVTAKRVIKECTVLASTLSSSDPLLLELKLDSPVRFSLALNNLDLQQRDDYLEALHVCNSEGESYLQNMKVAFQVYPDVSNLSEDNKDCEENSSITRTDSIGLFSEISDEFSVEDWEQDKKDNSLSSNLATEKELKSAPHSETFV
;
A
#
# COMPACT_ATOMS: atom_id res chain seq x y z
N MET A 1 -1.01 -60.60 33.21
CA MET A 1 -2.47 -60.37 33.40
C MET A 1 -2.88 -59.22 32.48
N ASN A 2 -3.10 -59.44 31.19
CA ASN A 2 -4.39 -59.79 30.57
C ASN A 2 -5.61 -59.09 31.20
N ARG A 3 -6.11 -58.02 30.56
CA ARG A 3 -7.45 -58.01 29.93
C ARG A 3 -7.76 -56.67 29.22
N LEU A 4 -7.81 -56.78 27.89
CA LEU A 4 -8.86 -56.27 26.99
C LEU A 4 -9.40 -54.85 27.24
N ARG A 5 -8.97 -53.91 26.39
CA ARG A 5 -9.88 -52.92 25.79
C ARG A 5 -9.90 -53.11 24.28
N LYS A 6 -11.10 -53.49 23.83
CA LYS A 6 -11.53 -53.75 22.46
C LYS A 6 -11.09 -52.67 21.50
N GLU A 7 -10.55 -53.13 20.37
CA GLU A 7 -10.48 -52.42 19.11
C GLU A 7 -11.86 -51.85 18.76
N ILE A 8 -11.95 -50.54 18.60
CA ILE A 8 -12.91 -49.92 17.69
C ILE A 8 -12.08 -49.42 16.53
N LYS A 9 -11.92 -50.26 15.51
CA LYS A 9 -11.59 -49.81 14.17
C LYS A 9 -12.80 -49.02 13.67
N VAL A 10 -12.83 -47.71 13.95
CA VAL A 10 -13.51 -46.81 13.02
C VAL A 10 -12.56 -46.72 11.85
N ALA A 11 -12.87 -47.43 10.78
CA ALA A 11 -12.32 -47.10 9.48
C ALA A 11 -12.80 -45.67 9.18
N SER A 12 -12.00 -44.67 9.53
CA SER A 12 -12.05 -43.42 8.80
C SER A 12 -11.62 -43.82 7.39
N ILE A 13 -12.61 -43.95 6.52
CA ILE A 13 -12.38 -43.84 5.08
C ILE A 13 -11.75 -42.45 4.93
N LEU A 14 -10.42 -42.41 4.96
CA LEU A 14 -9.65 -41.29 4.44
C LEU A 14 -9.96 -41.34 2.95
N SER A 15 -11.05 -40.70 2.56
CA SER A 15 -11.22 -40.23 1.20
C SER A 15 -9.93 -39.48 0.90
N ALA A 16 -9.21 -39.91 -0.15
CA ALA A 16 -8.19 -39.06 -0.73
C ALA A 16 -8.79 -37.65 -0.88
N PRO A 17 -8.03 -36.57 -0.60
CA PRO A 17 -8.56 -35.23 -0.81
C PRO A 17 -9.13 -35.18 -2.22
N GLU A 18 -10.43 -34.91 -2.35
CA GLU A 18 -11.07 -34.91 -3.66
C GLU A 18 -10.31 -33.91 -4.54
N GLU A 19 -9.87 -34.40 -5.71
CA GLU A 19 -9.19 -33.57 -6.70
C GLU A 19 -10.08 -32.36 -7.09
N HIS A 20 -9.45 -31.28 -7.53
CA HIS A 20 -10.19 -30.11 -7.99
C HIS A 20 -11.12 -30.48 -9.15
N ARG A 21 -12.40 -30.13 -9.03
CA ARG A 21 -13.41 -30.38 -10.07
C ARG A 21 -13.61 -29.10 -10.87
N TRP A 22 -12.97 -28.99 -12.02
CA TRP A 22 -13.00 -27.78 -12.82
C TRP A 22 -14.24 -27.66 -13.71
N SER A 23 -14.74 -26.43 -13.84
CA SER A 23 -15.74 -26.07 -14.83
C SER A 23 -15.18 -26.19 -16.25
N ALA A 24 -16.01 -26.71 -17.17
CA ALA A 24 -15.72 -26.67 -18.61
C ALA A 24 -15.88 -25.26 -19.20
N GLN A 25 -16.74 -24.42 -18.59
CA GLN A 25 -16.83 -23.01 -18.93
C GLN A 25 -15.67 -22.25 -18.29
N THR A 26 -15.07 -21.36 -19.06
CA THR A 26 -14.02 -20.46 -18.61
C THR A 26 -14.57 -19.04 -18.53
N TYR A 27 -13.96 -18.20 -17.70
CA TYR A 27 -14.39 -16.83 -17.44
C TYR A 27 -13.18 -15.91 -17.33
N THR A 28 -13.30 -14.65 -17.74
CA THR A 28 -12.30 -13.64 -17.34
C THR A 28 -12.43 -13.31 -15.85
N LEU A 29 -11.43 -12.65 -15.27
CA LEU A 29 -11.52 -12.19 -13.87
C LEU A 29 -12.69 -11.23 -13.66
N GLN A 30 -12.94 -10.32 -14.60
CA GLN A 30 -14.10 -9.43 -14.55
C GLN A 30 -15.44 -10.18 -14.54
N GLU A 31 -15.57 -11.23 -15.36
CA GLU A 31 -16.76 -12.09 -15.35
C GLU A 31 -16.90 -12.85 -14.02
N LEU A 32 -15.79 -13.33 -13.46
CA LEU A 32 -15.81 -14.08 -12.19
C LEU A 32 -16.30 -13.21 -11.03
N VAL A 33 -15.73 -12.00 -10.90
CA VAL A 33 -16.07 -11.06 -9.83
C VAL A 33 -17.52 -10.56 -9.95
N SER A 34 -18.05 -10.42 -11.16
CA SER A 34 -19.44 -9.98 -11.39
C SER A 34 -20.48 -11.10 -11.22
N LYS A 35 -20.15 -12.35 -11.56
CA LYS A 35 -21.09 -13.48 -11.56
C LYS A 35 -21.07 -14.29 -10.26
N PHE A 36 -19.98 -14.30 -9.50
CA PHE A 36 -19.81 -15.17 -8.35
C PHE A 36 -19.39 -14.39 -7.10
N THR A 37 -19.87 -14.84 -5.93
CA THR A 37 -19.41 -14.31 -4.64
C THR A 37 -18.02 -14.84 -4.33
N LEU A 38 -17.09 -13.94 -4.00
CA LEU A 38 -15.75 -14.29 -3.55
C LEU A 38 -15.77 -14.71 -2.05
N PRO A 39 -14.79 -15.51 -1.57
CA PRO A 39 -13.65 -16.07 -2.30
C PRO A 39 -14.01 -17.30 -3.18
N ARG A 40 -13.22 -17.53 -4.24
CA ARG A 40 -13.38 -18.68 -5.17
C ARG A 40 -12.03 -19.26 -5.61
N VAL A 41 -12.00 -20.57 -5.85
CA VAL A 41 -10.82 -21.25 -6.42
C VAL A 41 -10.93 -21.29 -7.93
N VAL A 42 -9.89 -20.85 -8.61
CA VAL A 42 -9.78 -20.76 -10.07
C VAL A 42 -8.44 -21.29 -10.55
N MET A 43 -8.34 -21.58 -11.85
CA MET A 43 -7.09 -22.02 -12.49
C MET A 43 -7.04 -21.47 -13.91
N CYS A 44 -5.87 -21.00 -14.36
CA CYS A 44 -5.72 -20.51 -15.74
C CYS A 44 -6.05 -21.62 -16.74
N ALA A 45 -6.88 -21.30 -17.74
CA ALA A 45 -7.32 -22.25 -18.74
C ALA A 45 -6.37 -22.39 -19.94
N ALA A 46 -5.36 -21.52 -20.05
CA ALA A 46 -4.38 -21.55 -21.14
C ALA A 46 -3.45 -22.79 -21.05
N GLU A 47 -2.90 -23.22 -22.18
CA GLU A 47 -2.00 -24.39 -22.24
C GLU A 47 -0.59 -24.10 -21.72
N SER A 48 -0.16 -22.85 -21.74
CA SER A 48 0.99 -22.41 -20.97
C SER A 48 0.77 -20.96 -20.52
N CYS A 49 1.11 -20.68 -19.28
CA CYS A 49 1.00 -19.35 -18.70
C CYS A 49 2.05 -19.22 -17.60
N TYR A 50 3.30 -19.42 -18.01
CA TYR A 50 4.47 -19.40 -17.15
C TYR A 50 5.15 -18.04 -17.25
N LEU A 51 5.46 -17.48 -16.09
CA LEU A 51 6.25 -16.28 -15.94
C LEU A 51 7.63 -16.69 -15.43
N ASN A 52 8.66 -16.33 -16.19
CA ASN A 52 10.06 -16.42 -15.78
C ASN A 52 10.73 -15.08 -16.07
N GLU A 53 10.72 -14.22 -15.07
CA GLU A 53 11.29 -12.89 -15.18
C GLU A 53 12.12 -12.59 -13.92
N MET A 54 13.39 -12.26 -14.14
CA MET A 54 14.37 -12.03 -13.07
C MET A 54 14.48 -13.24 -12.12
N GLU A 55 14.23 -13.06 -10.83
CA GLU A 55 14.25 -14.12 -9.81
C GLU A 55 12.85 -14.67 -9.50
N PHE A 56 11.82 -14.22 -10.24
CA PHE A 56 10.44 -14.61 -10.03
C PHE A 56 9.98 -15.62 -11.08
N GLU A 57 9.77 -16.84 -10.61
CA GLU A 57 9.21 -17.95 -11.39
C GLU A 57 7.81 -18.29 -10.90
N PHE A 58 6.83 -18.21 -11.79
CA PHE A 58 5.43 -18.43 -11.42
C PHE A 58 4.61 -19.05 -12.56
N ASP A 59 3.89 -20.12 -12.26
CA ASP A 59 2.94 -20.74 -13.19
C ASP A 59 1.49 -20.35 -12.83
N LEU A 60 0.79 -19.65 -13.72
CA LEU A 60 -0.63 -19.31 -13.54
C LEU A 60 -1.55 -20.53 -13.64
N LYS A 61 -1.05 -21.70 -14.06
CA LYS A 61 -1.83 -22.95 -14.05
C LYS A 61 -1.96 -23.57 -12.66
N GLN A 62 -1.24 -23.09 -11.66
CA GLN A 62 -1.52 -23.57 -10.31
C GLN A 62 -2.89 -23.03 -9.83
N PRO A 63 -3.62 -23.78 -8.99
CA PRO A 63 -4.86 -23.29 -8.41
C PRO A 63 -4.66 -22.03 -7.59
N LEU A 64 -5.51 -21.03 -7.81
CA LEU A 64 -5.51 -19.74 -7.12
C LEU A 64 -6.83 -19.54 -6.36
N LEU A 65 -6.73 -19.05 -5.14
CA LEU A 65 -7.85 -18.51 -4.39
C LEU A 65 -7.98 -17.03 -4.74
N ILE A 66 -8.97 -16.65 -5.54
CA ILE A 66 -9.35 -15.25 -5.72
C ILE A 66 -10.18 -14.80 -4.52
N PHE A 67 -9.71 -13.76 -3.82
CA PHE A 67 -10.20 -13.42 -2.48
C PHE A 67 -11.10 -12.19 -2.45
N ASN A 68 -10.61 -11.06 -2.93
CA ASN A 68 -11.36 -9.81 -2.99
C ASN A 68 -10.88 -8.98 -4.19
N PHE A 69 -11.66 -7.98 -4.59
CA PHE A 69 -11.27 -7.02 -5.62
C PHE A 69 -11.21 -5.61 -5.04
N ARG A 70 -10.45 -4.75 -5.72
CA ARG A 70 -10.25 -3.36 -5.37
C ARG A 70 -10.18 -2.52 -6.64
N GLU A 71 -10.68 -1.30 -6.56
CA GLU A 71 -10.40 -0.24 -7.54
C GLU A 71 -9.57 0.85 -6.84
N ILE A 72 -8.47 1.26 -7.47
CA ILE A 72 -7.55 2.26 -6.90
C ILE A 72 -6.79 2.97 -8.02
N ARG A 73 -6.33 4.20 -7.76
CA ARG A 73 -5.31 4.82 -8.60
C ARG A 73 -3.94 4.25 -8.29
N LYS A 74 -3.11 4.10 -9.32
CA LYS A 74 -1.73 3.62 -9.21
C LYS A 74 -0.82 4.48 -10.07
N LEU A 75 0.37 4.73 -9.56
CA LEU A 75 1.44 5.37 -10.31
C LEU A 75 2.22 4.31 -11.07
N GLN A 76 2.32 4.48 -12.40
CA GLN A 76 3.24 3.71 -13.24
C GLN A 76 4.62 4.36 -13.19
N THR A 77 5.63 3.55 -12.89
CA THR A 77 7.01 4.01 -12.81
C THR A 77 7.97 3.10 -13.56
N LYS A 78 9.12 3.65 -13.95
CA LYS A 78 10.23 2.91 -14.53
C LYS A 78 11.45 3.04 -13.64
N CYS A 79 12.10 1.93 -13.30
CA CYS A 79 13.35 1.97 -12.53
C CYS A 79 14.44 2.73 -13.28
N LEU A 80 15.25 3.47 -12.54
CA LEU A 80 16.41 4.20 -13.04
C LEU A 80 17.70 3.63 -12.45
N GLU A 81 18.71 3.49 -13.30
CA GLU A 81 20.07 3.15 -12.91
C GLU A 81 20.99 4.35 -13.15
N TYR A 82 21.89 4.63 -12.20
CA TYR A 82 22.87 5.70 -12.37
C TYR A 82 24.06 5.21 -13.18
N ASN A 83 24.29 5.83 -14.32
CA ASN A 83 25.45 5.59 -15.16
C ASN A 83 26.59 6.54 -14.75
N GLU A 84 27.59 6.02 -14.04
CA GLU A 84 28.76 6.79 -13.61
C GLU A 84 29.54 7.42 -14.78
N SER A 85 29.55 6.79 -15.96
CA SER A 85 30.32 7.27 -17.11
C SER A 85 29.66 8.46 -17.81
N GLU A 86 28.32 8.52 -17.76
CA GLU A 86 27.53 9.59 -18.40
C GLU A 86 27.01 10.62 -17.38
N GLU A 87 27.29 10.40 -16.09
CA GLU A 87 26.76 11.17 -14.97
C GLU A 87 25.23 11.38 -15.07
N SER A 88 24.53 10.35 -15.54
CA SER A 88 23.12 10.42 -15.91
C SER A 88 22.36 9.19 -15.44
N TYR A 89 21.04 9.31 -15.35
CA TYR A 89 20.17 8.17 -15.07
C TYR A 89 19.63 7.60 -16.38
N THR A 90 19.67 6.28 -16.51
CA THR A 90 19.08 5.55 -17.64
C THR A 90 17.95 4.66 -17.15
N GLU A 91 16.90 4.53 -17.98
CA GLU A 91 15.77 3.66 -17.68
C GLU A 91 16.19 2.20 -17.90
N ASN A 92 16.63 1.58 -16.81
CA ASN A 92 17.01 0.18 -16.77
C ASN A 92 16.31 -0.52 -15.59
N GLY A 93 15.72 -1.68 -15.85
CA GLY A 93 14.94 -2.44 -14.87
C GLY A 93 13.44 -2.50 -15.17
N PRO A 94 12.68 -3.22 -14.32
CA PRO A 94 11.27 -3.49 -14.57
C PRO A 94 10.40 -2.27 -14.27
N ASP A 95 9.14 -2.38 -14.68
CA ASP A 95 8.12 -1.40 -14.32
C ASP A 95 7.69 -1.66 -12.88
N VAL A 96 7.71 -0.61 -12.05
CA VAL A 96 7.23 -0.67 -10.66
C VAL A 96 5.93 0.11 -10.57
N ILE A 97 4.94 -0.51 -9.94
CA ILE A 97 3.62 0.06 -9.73
C ILE A 97 3.47 0.40 -8.26
N ILE A 98 3.09 1.64 -7.99
CA ILE A 98 2.95 2.18 -6.63
C ILE A 98 1.49 2.60 -6.43
N PRO A 99 0.75 1.97 -5.50
CA PRO A 99 -0.66 2.30 -5.27
C PRO A 99 -0.83 3.64 -4.51
N GLU A 100 -2.00 4.28 -4.63
CA GLU A 100 -2.24 5.60 -4.02
C GLU A 100 -2.17 5.66 -2.50
N ASP A 101 -2.37 4.51 -1.85
CA ASP A 101 -2.34 4.33 -0.41
C ASP A 101 -1.02 3.73 0.09
N TYR A 102 0.02 3.68 -0.75
CA TYR A 102 1.36 3.31 -0.31
C TYR A 102 1.87 4.30 0.74
N ASP A 103 2.23 3.77 1.91
CA ASP A 103 2.79 4.54 3.02
C ASP A 103 4.30 4.71 2.82
N GLY A 104 4.65 5.75 2.05
CA GLY A 104 6.03 6.11 1.82
C GLY A 104 6.21 7.54 1.35
N TRP A 105 7.46 7.98 1.44
CA TRP A 105 7.91 9.34 1.16
C TRP A 105 8.86 9.35 -0.01
N PHE A 106 8.65 10.27 -0.94
CA PHE A 106 9.50 10.46 -2.10
C PHE A 106 10.07 11.87 -2.13
N TYR A 107 11.30 11.97 -2.62
CA TYR A 107 11.94 13.21 -2.99
C TYR A 107 11.82 13.42 -4.51
N CYS A 108 11.37 14.60 -4.93
CA CYS A 108 11.36 15.04 -6.33
C CYS A 108 12.57 15.94 -6.59
N PRO A 109 13.64 15.45 -7.26
CA PRO A 109 14.82 16.27 -7.53
C PRO A 109 14.54 17.41 -8.51
N ASP A 110 13.57 17.23 -9.40
CA ASP A 110 13.29 18.17 -10.50
C ASP A 110 12.45 19.39 -10.02
N CYS A 111 12.12 19.46 -8.73
CA CYS A 111 11.17 20.40 -8.14
C CYS A 111 11.80 21.65 -7.46
N ASP A 112 13.09 21.95 -7.68
CA ASP A 112 13.90 23.16 -7.32
C ASP A 112 15.16 22.84 -6.48
N GLU A 113 16.35 23.20 -7.01
CA GLU A 113 17.74 22.99 -6.52
C GLU A 113 18.15 21.57 -6.06
N ASP A 114 19.20 21.05 -6.72
CA ASP A 114 19.75 19.67 -6.71
C ASP A 114 20.22 19.09 -5.36
N CYS A 115 19.98 19.75 -4.24
CA CYS A 115 20.48 19.27 -2.95
C CYS A 115 19.53 18.22 -2.36
N PRO A 116 19.97 16.95 -2.19
CA PRO A 116 19.19 15.94 -1.52
C PRO A 116 18.90 16.34 -0.07
N PRO A 117 17.91 15.72 0.57
CA PRO A 117 17.64 15.90 1.98
C PRO A 117 18.90 15.84 2.85
N PRO A 118 19.06 16.74 3.84
CA PRO A 118 19.96 16.49 4.94
C PRO A 118 19.60 15.16 5.62
N TYR A 119 20.57 14.26 5.68
CA TYR A 119 20.48 13.02 6.43
C TYR A 119 21.32 13.13 7.70
N TYR A 120 20.76 12.66 8.82
CA TYR A 120 21.42 12.62 10.12
C TYR A 120 21.46 11.19 10.62
N GLU A 121 22.63 10.71 11.02
CA GLU A 121 22.80 9.33 11.50
C GLU A 121 22.06 9.09 12.83
N ASP A 122 22.04 10.09 13.70
CA ASP A 122 21.50 9.97 15.05
C ASP A 122 20.71 11.21 15.50
N ALA A 123 20.02 11.06 16.64
CA ALA A 123 19.16 12.09 17.19
C ALA A 123 19.94 13.29 17.76
N GLN A 124 21.24 13.13 18.03
CA GLN A 124 22.10 14.23 18.44
C GLN A 124 22.38 15.15 17.24
N ALA A 125 22.74 14.60 16.09
CA ALA A 125 22.98 15.34 14.86
C ALA A 125 21.75 16.16 14.43
N VAL A 126 20.54 15.58 14.58
CA VAL A 126 19.27 16.31 14.40
C VAL A 126 19.18 17.53 15.31
N SER A 127 19.47 17.36 16.61
CA SER A 127 19.43 18.46 17.58
C SER A 127 20.49 19.53 17.28
N ASP A 128 21.70 19.13 16.88
CA ASP A 128 22.81 20.04 16.62
C ASP A 128 22.57 20.86 15.35
N ALA A 129 21.96 20.25 14.32
CA ALA A 129 21.51 20.91 13.10
C ALA A 129 20.29 21.81 13.30
N ARG A 130 19.57 21.67 14.43
CA ARG A 130 18.31 22.38 14.74
C ARG A 130 17.22 22.11 13.69
N ALA A 131 17.21 20.90 13.14
CA ALA A 131 16.13 20.46 12.28
C ALA A 131 14.80 20.55 13.01
N LYS A 132 13.75 20.93 12.30
CA LYS A 132 12.42 21.20 12.89
C LYS A 132 11.42 20.08 12.66
N ALA A 133 11.61 19.30 11.60
CA ALA A 133 10.84 18.11 11.31
C ALA A 133 11.75 17.07 10.67
N VAL A 134 11.56 15.80 10.99
CA VAL A 134 12.34 14.70 10.45
C VAL A 134 11.46 13.47 10.21
N ILE A 135 11.87 12.61 9.28
CA ILE A 135 11.34 11.25 9.11
C ILE A 135 12.32 10.25 9.72
N THR A 136 11.80 9.24 10.44
CA THR A 136 12.60 8.11 10.94
C THR A 136 12.93 7.13 9.81
N MET A 137 14.20 6.72 9.70
CA MET A 137 14.64 5.82 8.62
C MET A 137 14.69 4.35 9.05
N LYS A 138 14.84 4.09 10.35
CA LYS A 138 14.85 2.76 10.96
C LYS A 138 13.93 2.74 12.17
N GLU A 139 13.52 1.55 12.59
CA GLU A 139 12.79 1.38 13.85
C GLU A 139 13.67 1.83 15.03
N THR A 140 13.07 2.54 15.97
CA THR A 140 13.76 2.95 17.21
C THR A 140 12.84 2.89 18.41
N LEU A 141 13.41 2.67 19.59
CA LEU A 141 12.67 2.73 20.84
C LEU A 141 12.69 4.17 21.36
N ALA A 142 11.52 4.81 21.35
CA ALA A 142 11.31 6.08 21.99
C ALA A 142 10.74 5.87 23.39
N ILE A 143 11.02 6.83 24.27
CA ILE A 143 10.36 6.92 25.56
C ILE A 143 9.14 7.84 25.38
N HIS A 144 7.98 7.28 25.63
CA HIS A 144 6.70 7.97 25.57
C HIS A 144 6.26 8.39 26.97
N GLN A 145 5.76 9.62 27.09
CA GLN A 145 5.09 10.10 28.29
C GLN A 145 3.57 10.19 28.02
N PRO A 146 2.76 9.22 28.48
CA PRO A 146 1.32 9.23 28.22
C PRO A 146 0.62 10.43 28.85
N GLU A 147 -0.39 10.95 28.17
CA GLU A 147 -1.11 12.17 28.58
C GLU A 147 -1.70 12.07 30.00
N SER A 148 -2.15 10.87 30.40
CA SER A 148 -2.63 10.59 31.76
C SER A 148 -1.57 10.78 32.84
N SER A 149 -0.28 10.59 32.51
CA SER A 149 0.85 10.85 33.41
C SER A 149 1.12 12.35 33.55
N ILE A 150 0.98 13.10 32.44
CA ILE A 150 1.15 14.56 32.40
C ILE A 150 0.08 15.23 33.26
N GLN A 151 -1.18 14.84 33.07
CA GLN A 151 -2.32 15.42 33.82
C GLN A 151 -2.30 15.10 35.31
N SER A 152 -1.74 13.94 35.69
CA SER A 152 -1.63 13.52 37.09
C SER A 152 -0.35 14.00 37.79
N GLY A 153 0.55 14.69 37.08
CA GLY A 153 1.85 15.11 37.59
C GLY A 153 2.76 13.94 37.99
N LYS A 154 2.51 12.75 37.44
CA LYS A 154 3.31 11.55 37.70
C LYS A 154 4.31 11.36 36.57
N ASP A 155 5.57 11.15 36.94
CA ASP A 155 6.65 10.80 36.02
C ASP A 155 6.56 9.32 35.63
N PHE A 156 5.57 8.99 34.81
CA PHE A 156 5.45 7.66 34.21
C PHE A 156 5.91 7.72 32.76
N TYR A 157 6.83 6.83 32.42
CA TYR A 157 7.44 6.74 31.11
C TYR A 157 7.40 5.29 30.66
N GLU A 158 7.01 5.07 29.41
CA GLU A 158 6.96 3.75 28.78
C GLU A 158 7.83 3.76 27.52
N GLU A 159 8.40 2.61 27.18
CA GLU A 159 9.06 2.44 25.89
C GLU A 159 8.01 2.14 24.82
N ARG A 160 8.14 2.81 23.67
CA ARG A 160 7.28 2.61 22.52
C ARG A 160 8.15 2.53 21.26
N PRO A 161 7.96 1.49 20.42
CA PRO A 161 8.61 1.45 19.12
C PRO A 161 8.08 2.58 18.24
N VAL A 162 8.99 3.24 17.54
CA VAL A 162 8.71 4.20 16.48
C VAL A 162 9.15 3.55 15.19
N GLU A 163 8.18 3.25 14.34
CA GLU A 163 8.40 2.63 13.04
C GLU A 163 9.16 3.58 12.10
N PRO A 164 9.83 3.04 11.06
CA PRO A 164 10.30 3.84 9.94
C PRO A 164 9.16 4.63 9.28
N GLY A 165 9.47 5.76 8.64
CA GLY A 165 8.53 6.57 7.87
C GLY A 165 7.71 7.57 8.70
N ARG A 166 7.84 7.53 10.03
CA ARG A 166 7.07 8.40 10.92
C ARG A 166 7.62 9.81 10.94
N VAL A 167 6.74 10.79 10.74
CA VAL A 167 7.11 12.21 10.83
C VAL A 167 7.16 12.64 12.29
N LEU A 168 8.29 13.23 12.67
CA LEU A 168 8.54 13.75 14.00
C LEU A 168 8.79 15.26 13.92
N ARG A 169 7.99 16.05 14.64
CA ARG A 169 8.24 17.48 14.81
C ARG A 169 9.19 17.68 15.98
N VAL A 170 10.37 18.20 15.70
CA VAL A 170 11.43 18.42 16.70
C VAL A 170 11.10 19.65 17.53
N LEU A 171 11.10 19.50 18.85
CA LEU A 171 10.87 20.60 19.79
C LEU A 171 12.18 21.19 20.26
N ASN A 172 13.00 20.36 20.92
CA ASN A 172 14.27 20.72 21.50
C ASN A 172 15.04 19.46 21.92
N SER A 173 16.24 19.65 22.44
CA SER A 173 16.87 18.61 23.26
C SER A 173 16.40 18.73 24.70
N ASP A 174 16.12 17.58 25.31
CA ASP A 174 15.71 17.47 26.70
C ASP A 174 16.70 16.58 27.47
N VAL A 175 16.91 16.89 28.75
CA VAL A 175 17.74 16.08 29.65
C VAL A 175 16.83 15.55 30.74
N VAL A 176 16.28 14.36 30.51
CA VAL A 176 15.50 13.67 31.54
C VAL A 176 16.45 13.11 32.59
N LYS A 177 16.28 13.54 33.85
CA LYS A 177 17.08 12.98 34.95
C LYS A 177 16.68 11.51 35.15
N GLY A 178 17.66 10.61 35.16
CA GLY A 178 17.43 9.16 35.32
C GLY A 178 16.63 8.73 36.57
N LYS A 179 16.40 9.62 37.55
CA LYS A 179 15.47 9.40 38.67
C LYS A 179 14.00 9.25 38.23
N HIS A 180 13.63 9.80 37.08
CA HIS A 180 12.28 9.70 36.51
C HIS A 180 12.15 8.48 35.58
N LEU A 181 13.27 7.94 35.09
CA LEU A 181 13.35 6.75 34.23
C LEU A 181 13.70 5.47 35.02
N LYS A 182 13.43 5.44 36.34
CA LYS A 182 13.83 4.31 37.20
C LYS A 182 13.34 2.94 36.72
N GLN A 183 12.19 2.91 36.06
CA GLN A 183 11.59 1.69 35.52
C GLN A 183 12.34 1.19 34.27
N LEU A 184 13.03 2.08 33.56
CA LEU A 184 13.80 1.79 32.34
C LEU A 184 15.29 1.76 32.67
N LYS A 185 15.77 0.61 33.16
CA LYS A 185 17.14 0.44 33.70
C LYS A 185 18.24 0.91 32.74
N GLN A 186 18.02 0.77 31.43
CA GLN A 186 18.97 1.18 30.40
C GLN A 186 19.18 2.71 30.27
N TYR A 187 18.23 3.52 30.77
CA TYR A 187 18.27 4.99 30.69
C TYR A 187 18.48 5.67 32.05
N GLN A 188 18.97 4.94 33.06
CA GLN A 188 19.18 5.49 34.41
C GLN A 188 20.38 6.44 34.51
N ASN A 189 21.31 6.36 33.56
CA ASN A 189 22.40 7.32 33.42
C ASN A 189 21.88 8.62 32.78
N LYS A 190 22.58 9.75 32.93
CA LYS A 190 22.16 11.01 32.29
C LYS A 190 22.21 10.88 30.76
N THR A 191 21.12 10.45 30.17
CA THR A 191 20.94 10.36 28.72
C THR A 191 20.29 11.65 28.23
N ARG A 192 20.83 12.24 27.16
CA ARG A 192 20.19 13.34 26.45
C ARG A 192 19.22 12.74 25.45
N PHE A 193 18.07 13.38 25.30
CA PHE A 193 17.02 12.95 24.39
C PHE A 193 16.70 14.06 23.41
N LEU A 194 16.35 13.67 22.20
CA LEU A 194 15.66 14.52 21.26
C LEU A 194 14.18 14.44 21.59
N LYS A 195 13.57 15.59 21.90
CA LYS A 195 12.17 15.69 22.23
C LYS A 195 11.39 16.06 20.98
N CYS A 196 10.45 15.20 20.60
CA CYS A 196 9.65 15.35 19.41
C CYS A 196 8.16 15.19 19.72
N PHE A 197 7.32 15.75 18.85
CA PHE A 197 5.93 15.33 18.71
C PHE A 197 5.80 14.31 17.59
N SER A 198 5.05 13.24 17.82
CA SER A 198 4.56 12.35 16.77
C SER A 198 3.38 12.99 16.02
N GLU A 199 2.96 12.35 14.92
CA GLU A 199 1.72 12.68 14.19
C GLU A 199 0.47 12.63 15.08
N SER A 200 0.44 11.68 16.01
CA SER A 200 -0.60 11.55 17.04
C SER A 200 -0.54 12.61 18.14
N LYS A 201 0.41 13.55 18.06
CA LYS A 201 0.70 14.60 19.06
C LYS A 201 1.21 14.08 20.40
N ASP A 202 1.71 12.86 20.44
CA ASP A 202 2.37 12.31 21.62
C ASP A 202 3.78 12.88 21.75
N ILE A 203 4.23 13.12 22.99
CA ILE A 203 5.62 13.51 23.26
C ILE A 203 6.48 12.25 23.26
N LEU A 204 7.44 12.21 22.34
CA LEU A 204 8.43 11.17 22.20
C LEU A 204 9.81 11.71 22.59
N LEU A 205 10.53 10.93 23.38
CA LEU A 205 11.90 11.21 23.77
C LEU A 205 12.80 10.13 23.16
N ILE A 206 13.58 10.52 22.16
CA ILE A 206 14.47 9.62 21.44
C ILE A 206 15.88 9.76 21.99
N PRO A 207 16.54 8.70 22.48
CA PRO A 207 17.90 8.78 23.01
C PRO A 207 18.88 9.30 21.95
N PHE A 208 19.80 10.20 22.32
CA PHE A 208 20.83 10.69 21.40
C PHE A 208 21.70 9.56 20.81
N SER A 209 21.85 8.46 21.53
CA SER A 209 22.59 7.28 21.08
C SER A 209 21.82 6.40 20.08
N SER A 210 20.59 6.75 19.69
CA SER A 210 19.80 5.95 18.75
C SER A 210 20.36 6.11 17.33
N ASN A 211 20.78 5.02 16.70
CA ASN A 211 21.17 4.96 15.29
C ASN A 211 19.94 4.73 14.40
N THR A 212 18.96 5.61 14.53
CA THR A 212 17.68 5.54 13.81
C THR A 212 17.84 5.98 12.36
N GLY A 213 18.77 6.90 12.08
CA GLY A 213 18.77 7.65 10.83
C GLY A 213 17.55 8.59 10.74
N PHE A 214 17.78 9.83 10.33
CA PHE A 214 16.74 10.84 10.18
C PHE A 214 16.94 11.61 8.88
N CYS A 215 15.84 11.82 8.17
CA CYS A 215 15.81 12.66 6.98
C CYS A 215 15.08 13.97 7.32
N GLU A 216 15.70 15.13 7.10
CA GLU A 216 15.06 16.42 7.39
C GLU A 216 13.90 16.70 6.45
N LEU A 217 12.75 17.08 7.02
CA LEU A 217 11.61 17.57 6.26
C LEU A 217 11.55 19.11 6.28
N PRO A 218 11.24 19.74 5.14
CA PRO A 218 11.00 21.17 5.08
C PRO A 218 9.75 21.54 5.88
N LEU A 219 9.80 22.73 6.46
CA LEU A 219 8.80 23.28 7.37
C LEU A 219 7.41 23.44 6.78
N ASP A 220 7.32 23.51 5.45
CA ASP A 220 6.08 23.70 4.71
C ASP A 220 5.15 22.47 4.83
N GLY A 221 5.60 21.41 5.51
CA GLY A 221 4.81 20.24 5.82
C GLY A 221 4.75 19.26 4.64
N PRO A 222 3.82 18.29 4.67
CA PRO A 222 3.66 17.33 3.59
C PRO A 222 3.36 17.98 2.23
N ASP A 223 2.93 19.25 2.17
CA ASP A 223 2.63 19.99 0.93
C ASP A 223 3.87 20.60 0.27
N SER A 224 5.05 20.27 0.79
CA SER A 224 6.34 20.56 0.17
C SER A 224 6.38 20.01 -1.27
N LYS A 225 6.68 20.87 -2.25
CA LYS A 225 6.91 20.43 -3.65
C LYS A 225 8.05 19.42 -3.78
N LYS A 226 8.98 19.40 -2.81
CA LYS A 226 10.16 18.53 -2.78
C LYS A 226 9.87 17.15 -2.21
N TYR A 227 9.02 17.07 -1.17
CA TYR A 227 8.72 15.82 -0.47
C TYR A 227 7.27 15.46 -0.70
N LEU A 228 7.06 14.38 -1.41
CA LEU A 228 5.76 14.00 -1.89
C LEU A 228 5.38 12.67 -1.25
N THR A 229 4.19 12.66 -0.66
CA THR A 229 3.46 11.42 -0.39
C THR A 229 2.80 10.94 -1.68
N MET A 230 2.36 9.68 -1.74
CA MET A 230 1.60 9.20 -2.89
C MET A 230 0.34 10.00 -3.17
N LYS A 231 -0.33 10.48 -2.12
CA LYS A 231 -1.48 11.38 -2.23
C LYS A 231 -1.13 12.65 -3.01
N ASN A 232 0.05 13.23 -2.79
CA ASN A 232 0.47 14.42 -3.51
C ASN A 232 0.89 14.10 -4.94
N ILE A 233 1.59 12.99 -5.15
CA ILE A 233 2.09 12.58 -6.47
C ILE A 233 0.94 12.34 -7.44
N ILE A 234 -0.12 11.69 -6.98
CA ILE A 234 -1.23 11.28 -7.85
C ILE A 234 -2.09 12.44 -8.32
N GLU A 235 -2.11 13.55 -7.59
CA GLU A 235 -2.81 14.77 -7.98
C GLU A 235 -1.99 15.68 -8.91
N ARG A 236 -0.74 15.28 -9.24
CA ARG A 236 0.09 16.04 -10.18
C ARG A 236 -0.31 15.77 -11.63
N GLU A 237 -0.01 16.73 -12.50
CA GLU A 237 -0.26 16.64 -13.94
C GLU A 237 1.03 16.70 -14.77
N ASP A 238 2.17 17.01 -14.15
CA ASP A 238 3.44 17.32 -14.81
C ASP A 238 4.33 16.10 -15.07
N PHE A 239 3.72 14.95 -15.36
CA PHE A 239 4.44 13.75 -15.75
C PHE A 239 5.10 13.89 -17.15
N PRO A 240 6.26 13.25 -17.40
CA PRO A 240 7.04 12.42 -16.47
C PRO A 240 8.04 13.24 -15.63
N PHE A 241 8.35 12.77 -14.43
CA PHE A 241 9.38 13.35 -13.55
C PHE A 241 10.06 12.28 -12.69
N ARG A 242 11.23 12.58 -12.14
CA ARG A 242 11.99 11.64 -11.31
C ARG A 242 11.53 11.67 -9.86
N LEU A 243 11.51 10.50 -9.23
CA LEU A 243 11.25 10.29 -7.82
C LEU A 243 12.33 9.42 -7.19
N ASN A 244 12.78 9.83 -6.01
CA ASN A 244 13.69 9.06 -5.17
C ASN A 244 12.93 8.65 -3.91
N LEU A 245 12.81 7.36 -3.63
CA LEU A 245 12.25 6.85 -2.41
C LEU A 245 13.14 7.26 -1.23
N VAL A 246 12.57 8.00 -0.29
CA VAL A 246 13.21 8.37 0.96
C VAL A 246 12.93 7.30 2.00
N CYS A 247 11.66 6.92 2.16
CA CYS A 247 11.25 5.91 3.13
C CYS A 247 10.01 5.16 2.64
N GLY A 248 9.96 3.87 2.93
CA GLY A 248 8.83 2.97 2.65
C GLY A 248 9.32 1.57 2.29
N ASN A 249 8.38 0.63 2.17
CA ASN A 249 8.71 -0.75 1.80
C ASN A 249 9.15 -0.84 0.33
N LEU A 250 10.24 -1.56 0.09
CA LEU A 250 10.74 -1.85 -1.25
C LEU A 250 9.90 -2.97 -1.90
N PRO A 251 9.84 -3.03 -3.25
CA PRO A 251 9.25 -4.17 -3.93
C PRO A 251 10.03 -5.46 -3.60
N PRO A 252 9.34 -6.59 -3.36
CA PRO A 252 9.94 -7.81 -2.81
C PRO A 252 10.87 -8.58 -3.77
N ILE A 253 10.88 -8.24 -5.06
CA ILE A 253 11.54 -9.04 -6.13
C ILE A 253 12.79 -8.32 -6.70
N LEU A 254 13.24 -7.21 -6.10
CA LEU A 254 14.33 -6.42 -6.65
C LEU A 254 15.43 -6.09 -5.63
N ASP A 255 16.42 -6.97 -5.53
CA ASP A 255 17.69 -6.67 -4.86
C ASP A 255 18.45 -5.50 -5.52
N THR A 256 18.14 -5.19 -6.78
CA THR A 256 18.73 -4.10 -7.56
C THR A 256 17.94 -2.80 -7.53
N PHE A 257 16.77 -2.77 -6.87
CA PHE A 257 15.99 -1.54 -6.78
C PHE A 257 16.65 -0.54 -5.84
N VAL A 258 17.26 0.49 -6.42
CA VAL A 258 17.98 1.55 -5.70
C VAL A 258 17.07 2.69 -5.21
N GLY A 259 15.74 2.53 -5.31
CA GLY A 259 14.80 3.55 -4.87
C GLY A 259 14.66 4.74 -5.81
N VAL A 260 15.19 4.69 -7.03
CA VAL A 260 15.10 5.81 -8.01
C VAL A 260 14.26 5.37 -9.19
N VAL A 261 13.23 6.17 -9.51
CA VAL A 261 12.28 5.87 -10.60
C VAL A 261 11.90 7.11 -11.40
N THR A 262 11.53 6.90 -12.66
CA THR A 262 10.75 7.88 -13.43
C THR A 262 9.27 7.62 -13.23
N ALA A 263 8.55 8.58 -12.65
CA ALA A 263 7.10 8.60 -12.60
C ALA A 263 6.54 8.91 -14.00
N LYS A 264 5.75 7.99 -14.57
CA LYS A 264 5.29 8.10 -15.97
C LYS A 264 3.88 8.65 -16.11
N ARG A 265 2.95 8.14 -15.32
CA ARG A 265 1.54 8.54 -15.31
C ARG A 265 0.79 7.85 -14.17
N VAL A 266 -0.38 8.40 -13.85
CA VAL A 266 -1.37 7.77 -12.98
C VAL A 266 -2.38 7.00 -13.83
N ILE A 267 -2.73 5.79 -13.41
CA ILE A 267 -3.80 4.99 -13.98
C ILE A 267 -4.82 4.64 -12.90
N LYS A 268 -6.10 4.51 -13.27
CA LYS A 268 -7.12 3.88 -12.43
C LYS A 268 -7.17 2.41 -12.81
N GLU A 269 -7.06 1.51 -11.83
CA GLU A 269 -6.98 0.08 -12.09
C GLU A 269 -7.89 -0.70 -11.14
N CYS A 270 -8.59 -1.68 -11.70
CA CYS A 270 -9.33 -2.68 -10.95
C CYS A 270 -8.49 -3.96 -10.88
N THR A 271 -8.23 -4.44 -9.67
CA THR A 271 -7.45 -5.65 -9.42
C THR A 271 -8.15 -6.62 -8.47
N VAL A 272 -7.80 -7.91 -8.57
CA VAL A 272 -8.17 -8.97 -7.65
C VAL A 272 -6.93 -9.36 -6.85
N LEU A 273 -7.08 -9.45 -5.53
CA LEU A 273 -6.12 -10.13 -4.67
C LEU A 273 -6.36 -11.64 -4.78
N ALA A 274 -5.30 -12.36 -5.14
CA ALA A 274 -5.30 -13.82 -5.20
C ALA A 274 -4.18 -14.41 -4.34
N SER A 275 -4.33 -15.68 -3.97
CA SER A 275 -3.29 -16.46 -3.30
C SER A 275 -3.15 -17.83 -3.94
N THR A 276 -1.94 -18.38 -4.03
CA THR A 276 -1.76 -19.78 -4.43
C THR A 276 -2.31 -20.73 -3.38
N LEU A 277 -2.90 -21.86 -3.79
CA LEU A 277 -3.26 -22.91 -2.85
C LEU A 277 -2.02 -23.74 -2.50
N SER A 278 -1.33 -23.33 -1.45
CA SER A 278 -0.14 -23.99 -0.89
C SER A 278 -0.31 -24.14 0.62
N SER A 279 0.03 -25.31 1.17
CA SER A 279 -0.11 -25.55 2.62
C SER A 279 1.08 -25.06 3.45
N SER A 280 2.18 -24.66 2.81
CA SER A 280 3.40 -24.23 3.51
C SER A 280 3.80 -22.79 3.23
N ASP A 281 3.50 -22.27 2.04
CA ASP A 281 3.94 -20.95 1.61
C ASP A 281 3.00 -20.43 0.51
N PRO A 282 1.81 -19.90 0.86
CA PRO A 282 0.92 -19.27 -0.10
C PRO A 282 1.50 -17.96 -0.60
N LEU A 283 1.55 -17.79 -1.91
CA LEU A 283 2.03 -16.57 -2.54
C LEU A 283 0.86 -15.65 -2.86
N LEU A 284 0.92 -14.40 -2.42
CA LEU A 284 -0.04 -13.35 -2.79
C LEU A 284 0.27 -12.76 -4.17
N LEU A 285 -0.79 -12.49 -4.92
CA LEU A 285 -0.74 -11.92 -6.26
C LEU A 285 -1.80 -10.85 -6.41
N GLU A 286 -1.47 -9.79 -7.15
CA GLU A 286 -2.44 -8.79 -7.59
C GLU A 286 -2.65 -8.91 -9.09
N LEU A 287 -3.85 -9.34 -9.50
CA LEU A 287 -4.20 -9.62 -10.89
C LEU A 287 -5.16 -8.55 -11.43
N LYS A 288 -4.92 -8.02 -12.63
CA LYS A 288 -5.80 -7.03 -13.24
C LYS A 288 -7.10 -7.64 -13.75
N LEU A 289 -8.24 -7.00 -13.46
CA LEU A 289 -9.55 -7.49 -13.90
C LEU A 289 -9.75 -7.42 -15.42
N ASP A 290 -9.12 -6.45 -16.08
CA ASP A 290 -9.20 -6.22 -17.53
C ASP A 290 -8.31 -7.17 -18.35
N SER A 291 -7.64 -8.11 -17.68
CA SER A 291 -6.86 -9.16 -18.34
C SER A 291 -7.77 -10.05 -19.20
N PRO A 292 -7.38 -10.34 -20.47
CA PRO A 292 -8.12 -11.26 -21.33
C PRO A 292 -7.95 -12.73 -20.91
N VAL A 293 -7.05 -13.03 -19.97
CA VAL A 293 -6.79 -14.39 -19.49
C VAL A 293 -8.06 -15.01 -18.94
N ARG A 294 -8.37 -16.23 -19.39
CA ARG A 294 -9.55 -16.98 -18.97
C ARG A 294 -9.19 -18.04 -17.95
N PHE A 295 -10.09 -18.23 -16.99
CA PHE A 295 -9.91 -19.14 -15.87
C PHE A 295 -11.07 -20.13 -15.78
N SER A 296 -10.76 -21.39 -15.44
CA SER A 296 -11.74 -22.40 -15.03
C SER A 296 -12.05 -22.26 -13.54
N LEU A 297 -13.33 -22.20 -13.20
CA LEU A 297 -13.82 -22.15 -11.82
C LEU A 297 -13.85 -23.55 -11.20
N ALA A 298 -13.46 -23.71 -9.94
CA ALA A 298 -13.67 -24.94 -9.20
C ALA A 298 -15.14 -25.11 -8.77
N LEU A 299 -15.73 -26.26 -9.09
CA LEU A 299 -17.13 -26.60 -8.84
C LEU A 299 -17.35 -27.18 -7.44
N ASN A 300 -16.31 -27.71 -6.79
CA ASN A 300 -16.37 -28.33 -5.47
C ASN A 300 -15.92 -27.39 -4.34
N ASN A 301 -16.35 -26.13 -4.38
CA ASN A 301 -15.88 -25.09 -3.45
C ASN A 301 -16.14 -25.43 -1.96
N LEU A 302 -17.23 -26.11 -1.63
CA LEU A 302 -17.55 -26.51 -0.24
C LEU A 302 -16.57 -27.56 0.32
N ASP A 303 -16.06 -28.44 -0.54
CA ASP A 303 -15.08 -29.45 -0.15
C ASP A 303 -13.70 -28.82 -0.06
N LEU A 304 -13.37 -27.91 -0.98
CA LEU A 304 -12.10 -27.18 -0.96
C LEU A 304 -11.92 -26.31 0.29
N GLN A 305 -13.01 -25.72 0.80
CA GLN A 305 -13.00 -24.91 2.02
C GLN A 305 -12.54 -25.65 3.28
N GLN A 306 -12.51 -26.99 3.26
CA GLN A 306 -12.09 -27.81 4.40
C GLN A 306 -10.61 -28.23 4.29
N ARG A 307 -9.92 -27.88 3.21
CA ARG A 307 -8.52 -28.24 2.98
C ARG A 307 -7.59 -27.25 3.65
N ASP A 308 -6.46 -27.76 4.15
CA ASP A 308 -5.43 -26.95 4.80
C ASP A 308 -4.84 -25.88 3.87
N ASP A 309 -4.61 -26.21 2.59
CA ASP A 309 -4.09 -25.25 1.61
C ASP A 309 -5.05 -24.09 1.32
N TYR A 310 -6.35 -24.36 1.28
CA TYR A 310 -7.37 -23.32 1.18
C TYR A 310 -7.41 -22.44 2.42
N LEU A 311 -7.40 -23.06 3.61
CA LEU A 311 -7.47 -22.33 4.89
C LEU A 311 -6.25 -21.44 5.08
N GLU A 312 -5.06 -21.91 4.70
CA GLU A 312 -3.82 -21.13 4.77
C GLU A 312 -3.83 -19.97 3.77
N ALA A 313 -4.19 -20.22 2.50
CA ALA A 313 -4.35 -19.16 1.50
C ALA A 313 -5.36 -18.09 1.94
N LEU A 314 -6.49 -18.53 2.53
CA LEU A 314 -7.49 -17.63 3.10
C LEU A 314 -6.94 -16.85 4.29
N HIS A 315 -6.15 -17.49 5.16
CA HIS A 315 -5.53 -16.84 6.31
C HIS A 315 -4.62 -15.71 5.86
N VAL A 316 -3.66 -15.99 4.96
CA VAL A 316 -2.72 -15.00 4.42
C VAL A 316 -3.46 -13.85 3.72
N CYS A 317 -4.50 -14.14 2.93
CA CYS A 317 -5.31 -13.07 2.34
C CYS A 317 -5.99 -12.15 3.38
N ASN A 318 -6.40 -12.69 4.53
CA ASN A 318 -7.03 -11.91 5.60
C ASN A 318 -6.03 -11.16 6.48
N SER A 319 -4.88 -11.76 6.79
CA SER A 319 -3.87 -11.18 7.70
C SER A 319 -2.94 -10.19 7.00
N GLU A 320 -2.53 -10.50 5.76
CA GLU A 320 -1.45 -9.81 5.06
C GLU A 320 -1.93 -9.13 3.76
N GLY A 321 -3.11 -9.50 3.27
CA GLY A 321 -3.63 -9.04 1.97
C GLY A 321 -3.71 -7.52 1.81
N GLU A 322 -4.16 -6.79 2.85
CA GLU A 322 -4.24 -5.33 2.80
C GLU A 322 -2.85 -4.69 2.71
N SER A 323 -1.92 -5.13 3.57
CA SER A 323 -0.53 -4.65 3.55
C SER A 323 0.14 -4.97 2.21
N TYR A 324 -0.06 -6.17 1.68
CA TYR A 324 0.43 -6.56 0.36
C TYR A 324 -0.12 -5.63 -0.74
N LEU A 325 -1.42 -5.32 -0.74
CA LEU A 325 -2.05 -4.42 -1.71
C LEU A 325 -1.57 -2.96 -1.60
N GLN A 326 -1.10 -2.53 -0.44
CA GLN A 326 -0.54 -1.19 -0.21
C GLN A 326 0.93 -1.07 -0.67
N ASN A 327 1.69 -2.16 -0.75
CA ASN A 327 3.12 -2.10 -1.08
C ASN A 327 3.40 -1.88 -2.59
N MET A 328 4.62 -1.44 -2.92
CA MET A 328 5.10 -1.40 -4.30
C MET A 328 5.18 -2.80 -4.91
N LYS A 329 4.83 -2.93 -6.19
CA LYS A 329 4.95 -4.20 -6.92
C LYS A 329 5.72 -4.03 -8.22
N VAL A 330 6.43 -5.08 -8.59
CA VAL A 330 6.95 -5.24 -9.94
C VAL A 330 5.82 -5.70 -10.85
N ALA A 331 5.60 -4.99 -11.95
CA ALA A 331 4.61 -5.40 -12.94
C ALA A 331 5.23 -6.36 -13.96
N PHE A 332 4.54 -7.48 -14.17
CA PHE A 332 4.86 -8.45 -15.20
C PHE A 332 3.70 -8.57 -16.17
N GLN A 333 4.02 -8.80 -17.44
CA GLN A 333 3.03 -9.12 -18.46
C GLN A 333 3.21 -10.56 -18.91
N VAL A 334 2.17 -11.38 -18.70
CA VAL A 334 2.18 -12.78 -19.11
C VAL A 334 1.37 -12.92 -20.40
N TYR A 335 1.96 -13.62 -21.37
CA TYR A 335 1.31 -13.94 -22.63
C TYR A 335 1.01 -15.44 -22.64
N PRO A 336 -0.26 -15.86 -22.47
CA PRO A 336 -0.61 -17.27 -22.56
C PRO A 336 -0.41 -17.78 -23.99
N ASP A 337 0.12 -18.99 -24.14
CA ASP A 337 0.07 -19.70 -25.43
C ASP A 337 -1.35 -20.24 -25.63
N VAL A 338 -2.07 -19.68 -26.61
CA VAL A 338 -3.49 -19.96 -26.91
C VAL A 338 -3.68 -20.91 -28.10
N SER A 339 -2.64 -21.63 -28.51
CA SER A 339 -2.62 -22.40 -29.76
C SER A 339 -3.67 -23.53 -29.90
N ASN A 340 -4.44 -23.90 -28.86
CA ASN A 340 -5.46 -24.96 -28.94
C ASN A 340 -6.80 -24.69 -28.18
N LEU A 341 -7.26 -23.44 -28.06
CA LEU A 341 -8.64 -23.25 -27.59
C LEU A 341 -9.63 -23.82 -28.62
N SER A 342 -10.46 -24.78 -28.19
CA SER A 342 -11.50 -25.42 -29.00
C SER A 342 -12.38 -24.38 -29.70
N GLU A 343 -12.67 -24.60 -30.99
CA GLU A 343 -13.26 -23.65 -31.95
C GLU A 343 -14.66 -23.09 -31.61
N ASP A 344 -15.23 -23.42 -30.45
CA ASP A 344 -16.57 -23.00 -30.03
C ASP A 344 -16.65 -21.56 -29.48
N ASN A 345 -15.56 -20.77 -29.53
CA ASN A 345 -15.54 -19.37 -29.06
C ASN A 345 -14.97 -18.35 -30.08
N LYS A 346 -14.99 -18.66 -31.39
CA LYS A 346 -14.48 -17.77 -32.46
C LYS A 346 -15.45 -16.66 -32.90
N ASP A 347 -16.10 -15.96 -31.98
CA ASP A 347 -16.94 -14.78 -32.31
C ASP A 347 -16.49 -13.46 -31.64
N CYS A 348 -15.31 -13.41 -31.00
CA CYS A 348 -14.85 -12.18 -30.32
C CYS A 348 -13.42 -11.71 -30.66
N GLU A 349 -12.69 -12.36 -31.56
CA GLU A 349 -11.25 -12.05 -31.80
C GLU A 349 -10.90 -11.63 -33.24
N GLU A 350 -11.79 -10.93 -33.94
CA GLU A 350 -11.41 -10.13 -35.11
C GLU A 350 -11.38 -8.65 -34.73
N ASN A 351 -10.35 -8.21 -33.98
CA ASN A 351 -9.80 -6.83 -34.02
C ASN A 351 -8.62 -6.58 -33.05
N SER A 352 -7.70 -7.52 -32.85
CA SER A 352 -6.43 -7.19 -32.17
C SER A 352 -5.24 -8.01 -32.67
N SER A 353 -4.92 -7.87 -33.95
CA SER A 353 -3.57 -8.14 -34.43
C SER A 353 -2.68 -6.93 -34.15
N ILE A 354 -2.12 -6.82 -32.95
CA ILE A 354 -1.07 -5.85 -32.64
C ILE A 354 0.28 -6.55 -32.77
N THR A 355 0.93 -6.34 -33.92
CA THR A 355 2.32 -6.69 -34.14
C THR A 355 3.24 -5.74 -33.39
N ARG A 356 4.28 -6.31 -32.76
CA ARG A 356 5.47 -5.62 -32.22
C ARG A 356 5.98 -4.54 -33.18
N THR A 357 5.88 -3.28 -32.77
CA THR A 357 6.84 -2.17 -33.01
C THR A 357 6.33 -0.90 -32.30
N ASP A 358 7.26 -0.11 -31.77
CA ASP A 358 7.06 1.18 -31.09
C ASP A 358 5.96 2.07 -31.70
N SER A 359 5.03 2.54 -30.86
CA SER A 359 4.16 3.71 -31.14
C SER A 359 3.44 4.12 -29.83
N ILE A 360 4.03 5.02 -29.04
CA ILE A 360 3.65 6.44 -28.95
C ILE A 360 2.50 6.85 -29.89
N GLY A 361 1.38 7.26 -29.30
CA GLY A 361 0.48 8.28 -29.87
C GLY A 361 -0.83 7.81 -30.50
N LEU A 362 -1.90 8.51 -30.08
CA LEU A 362 -3.26 8.60 -30.65
C LEU A 362 -4.21 7.41 -30.49
N PHE A 363 -5.16 7.57 -29.56
CA PHE A 363 -6.57 7.63 -29.95
C PHE A 363 -7.24 8.79 -29.19
N SER A 364 -7.68 9.79 -29.94
CA SER A 364 -8.51 10.91 -29.48
C SER A 364 -9.99 10.57 -29.64
N GLU A 365 -10.79 11.17 -28.76
CA GLU A 365 -12.16 11.64 -29.01
C GLU A 365 -13.20 10.64 -29.54
N ILE A 366 -14.01 10.12 -28.61
CA ILE A 366 -15.46 10.07 -28.82
C ILE A 366 -16.10 10.80 -27.65
N SER A 367 -16.54 12.01 -27.94
CA SER A 367 -17.54 12.79 -27.22
C SER A 367 -18.90 12.07 -27.30
N ASP A 368 -19.56 11.91 -26.16
CA ASP A 368 -21.03 11.81 -26.12
C ASP A 368 -21.54 12.66 -24.96
N GLU A 369 -22.30 13.69 -25.34
CA GLU A 369 -23.17 14.49 -24.48
C GLU A 369 -24.19 13.58 -23.79
N PHE A 370 -24.32 13.68 -22.48
CA PHE A 370 -25.56 13.31 -21.80
C PHE A 370 -25.93 14.39 -20.78
N SER A 371 -26.90 15.19 -21.19
CA SER A 371 -27.60 16.18 -20.38
C SER A 371 -28.43 15.49 -19.29
N VAL A 372 -28.34 16.00 -18.07
CA VAL A 372 -29.22 15.62 -16.95
C VAL A 372 -30.03 16.85 -16.58
N GLU A 373 -31.17 17.01 -17.24
CA GLU A 373 -32.27 17.86 -16.83
C GLU A 373 -33.54 16.97 -16.70
N ASP A 374 -34.40 17.34 -15.75
CA ASP A 374 -35.75 16.84 -15.50
C ASP A 374 -35.95 15.55 -14.69
N TRP A 375 -35.68 15.59 -13.37
CA TRP A 375 -36.49 14.85 -12.38
C TRP A 375 -36.81 15.72 -11.15
N GLU A 376 -37.74 16.66 -11.30
CA GLU A 376 -38.58 17.13 -10.20
C GLU A 376 -40.05 17.14 -10.63
N GLN A 377 -40.86 16.24 -10.06
CA GLN A 377 -42.17 16.52 -9.45
C GLN A 377 -42.95 15.22 -9.23
N ASP A 378 -43.06 14.79 -7.98
CA ASP A 378 -44.28 15.05 -7.19
C ASP A 378 -44.26 14.29 -5.87
N LYS A 379 -44.23 15.03 -4.76
CA LYS A 379 -45.17 14.90 -3.64
C LYS A 379 -45.03 16.08 -2.70
N LYS A 380 -45.85 17.10 -2.98
CA LYS A 380 -46.32 18.09 -2.00
C LYS A 380 -47.19 17.41 -0.95
N ASP A 381 -46.98 17.73 0.32
CA ASP A 381 -47.94 18.45 1.18
C ASP A 381 -47.57 18.29 2.65
N ASN A 382 -46.99 19.34 3.24
CA ASN A 382 -47.68 20.07 4.31
C ASN A 382 -46.96 21.39 4.62
N SER A 383 -47.67 22.48 4.34
CA SER A 383 -47.35 23.85 4.71
C SER A 383 -47.83 24.14 6.14
N LEU A 384 -47.11 24.96 6.92
CA LEU A 384 -47.46 26.31 7.39
C LEU A 384 -46.58 26.54 8.66
N SER A 385 -46.09 27.72 9.05
CA SER A 385 -46.27 29.10 8.63
C SER A 385 -45.19 29.98 9.26
N SER A 386 -44.91 31.09 8.58
CA SER A 386 -44.11 32.28 8.91
C SER A 386 -44.26 32.87 10.32
N ASN A 387 -43.24 33.59 10.80
CA ASN A 387 -43.33 35.04 11.01
C ASN A 387 -41.98 35.72 11.34
N LEU A 388 -41.76 36.84 10.63
CA LEU A 388 -40.77 37.90 10.84
C LEU A 388 -41.15 38.76 12.07
N ALA A 389 -40.16 39.27 12.82
CA ALA A 389 -40.17 40.63 13.40
C ALA A 389 -38.83 41.03 14.07
N THR A 390 -38.13 41.95 13.41
CA THR A 390 -37.50 43.21 13.88
C THR A 390 -36.59 43.33 15.14
N GLU A 391 -35.36 43.77 14.85
CA GLU A 391 -34.57 44.90 15.40
C GLU A 391 -34.63 45.27 16.90
N LYS A 392 -33.43 45.31 17.53
CA LYS A 392 -32.97 46.50 18.28
C LYS A 392 -31.44 46.54 18.43
N GLU A 393 -30.88 47.68 18.05
CA GLU A 393 -29.51 48.15 18.24
C GLU A 393 -29.09 48.19 19.73
N LEU A 394 -27.79 47.98 20.02
CA LEU A 394 -26.98 48.93 20.80
C LEU A 394 -25.46 48.65 20.72
N LYS A 395 -24.76 49.50 19.95
CA LYS A 395 -23.48 50.21 20.22
C LYS A 395 -22.27 49.53 20.93
N SER A 396 -21.23 49.28 20.12
CA SER A 396 -19.84 49.82 20.17
C SER A 396 -18.98 49.84 21.46
N ALA A 397 -17.93 48.99 21.45
CA ALA A 397 -16.47 49.24 21.63
C ALA A 397 -15.92 49.89 22.94
N PRO A 398 -14.59 49.86 23.26
CA PRO A 398 -13.43 49.30 22.53
C PRO A 398 -12.39 48.49 23.37
N HIS A 399 -11.43 47.89 22.63
CA HIS A 399 -10.01 47.60 22.92
C HIS A 399 -9.46 47.47 24.35
N SER A 400 -8.70 46.39 24.58
CA SER A 400 -7.32 46.50 25.08
C SER A 400 -6.48 45.26 24.73
N GLU A 401 -5.31 45.53 24.17
CA GLU A 401 -4.17 44.63 24.04
C GLU A 401 -3.57 44.35 25.43
N THR A 402 -3.05 43.14 25.68
CA THR A 402 -1.82 43.01 26.47
C THR A 402 -1.11 41.69 26.14
N PHE A 403 0.14 41.81 25.72
CA PHE A 403 1.18 40.79 25.77
C PHE A 403 1.49 40.39 27.21
N VAL A 404 1.57 39.09 27.49
CA VAL A 404 2.65 38.45 28.31
C VAL A 404 2.89 37.07 27.73
#